data_AF-A0A1M7EZS7-F1
#
_entry.id   AF-A0A1M7EZS7-F1
#
_cell.length_a   1.000
_cell.length_b   1.000
_cell.length_c   1.000
_cell.angle_alpha   90.00
_cell.angle_beta   90.00
_cell.angle_gamma   90.00
#
_symmetry.space_group_name_H-M   'P 1'
#
loop_
_entity.id
_entity.type
_entity.pdbx_description
1 polymer ?
#
loop_
_entity_poly.entity_id
_entity_poly.type
_entity_poly.pdbx_seq_one_letter_code
_entity_poly.pdbx_strand_id
1 'polypeptide(L)'
;MPAPAYEVFKETAVPAQIVPNAVYLVGPTARPGVLEIYVSDAAGTAVRKAIDEATVQTMIDAAVQAGSGGLLIVDDIAARDLLAPANGTHVLVVDASADSTVTSGSATYVWREATSAWIKISKLRAWT
;
A
#
# COMPACT_ATOMS: atom_id res chain seq x y z
N MET A 1 22.55 3.60 -37.40
CA MET A 1 23.31 2.85 -36.38
C MET A 1 22.62 1.51 -36.19
N PRO A 2 23.34 0.38 -36.07
CA PRO A 2 22.71 -0.88 -35.69
C PRO A 2 22.09 -0.75 -34.29
N ALA A 3 20.98 -1.44 -34.05
CA ALA A 3 20.36 -1.49 -32.72
C ALA A 3 21.35 -2.10 -31.71
N PRO A 4 21.36 -1.66 -30.44
CA PRO A 4 22.18 -2.31 -29.42
C PRO A 4 21.82 -3.80 -29.36
N ALA A 5 22.83 -4.66 -29.53
CA ALA A 5 22.66 -6.10 -29.38
C ALA A 5 22.46 -6.42 -27.90
N TYR A 6 21.50 -7.28 -27.60
CA TYR A 6 21.30 -7.81 -26.27
C TYR A 6 21.57 -9.31 -26.26
N GLU A 7 22.05 -9.81 -25.13
CA GLU A 7 22.35 -11.22 -24.92
C GLU A 7 21.39 -11.83 -23.90
N VAL A 8 21.10 -13.14 -24.02
CA VAL A 8 20.20 -13.86 -23.11
C VAL A 8 20.95 -15.05 -22.50
N PHE A 9 20.96 -15.12 -21.17
CA PHE A 9 21.64 -16.14 -20.38
C PHE A 9 20.64 -16.98 -19.61
N LYS A 10 20.92 -18.28 -19.44
CA LYS A 10 20.19 -19.17 -18.56
C LYS A 10 21.10 -19.61 -17.43
N GLU A 11 20.75 -19.24 -16.20
CA GLU A 11 21.62 -19.40 -15.04
C GLU A 11 20.87 -19.96 -13.83
N THR A 12 21.60 -20.40 -12.81
CA THR A 12 21.02 -20.79 -11.51
C THR A 12 21.12 -19.70 -10.45
N ALA A 13 21.91 -18.65 -10.72
CA ALA A 13 22.00 -17.42 -9.95
C ALA A 13 22.39 -16.27 -10.89
N VAL A 14 22.16 -15.02 -10.49
CA VAL A 14 22.71 -13.88 -11.22
C VAL A 14 24.24 -13.91 -11.09
N PRO A 15 25.00 -13.81 -12.20
CA PRO A 15 26.46 -13.87 -12.16
C PRO A 15 27.04 -12.65 -11.44
N ALA A 16 28.22 -12.81 -10.81
CA ALA A 16 28.91 -11.70 -10.14
C ALA A 16 29.43 -10.65 -11.14
N GLN A 17 29.80 -11.08 -12.34
CA GLN A 17 30.17 -10.20 -13.44
C GLN A 17 28.97 -10.06 -14.38
N ILE A 18 28.40 -8.86 -14.42
CA ILE A 18 27.23 -8.57 -15.24
C ILE A 18 27.67 -8.17 -16.65
N VAL A 19 27.03 -8.78 -17.64
CA VAL A 19 27.20 -8.45 -19.06
C VAL A 19 26.30 -7.25 -19.37
N PRO A 20 26.80 -6.20 -20.02
CA PRO A 20 25.97 -5.06 -20.44
C PRO A 20 24.84 -5.48 -21.39
N ASN A 21 23.68 -4.84 -21.27
CA ASN A 21 22.50 -5.06 -22.14
C ASN A 21 22.08 -6.55 -22.22
N ALA A 22 22.02 -7.25 -21.10
CA ALA A 22 21.73 -8.67 -21.03
C ALA A 22 20.41 -8.96 -20.31
N VAL A 23 19.82 -10.11 -20.64
CA VAL A 23 18.67 -10.70 -19.93
C VAL A 23 19.12 -12.02 -19.31
N TYR A 24 18.91 -12.17 -18.01
CA TYR A 24 19.18 -13.42 -17.28
C TYR A 24 17.88 -14.11 -16.93
N LEU A 25 17.73 -15.34 -17.40
CA LEU A 25 16.69 -16.30 -17.03
C LEU A 25 17.24 -17.19 -15.94
N VAL A 26 16.93 -16.86 -14.68
CA VAL A 26 17.51 -17.50 -13.50
C VAL A 26 16.51 -18.50 -12.91
N GLY A 27 16.93 -19.76 -12.83
CA GLY A 27 16.23 -20.81 -12.09
C GLY A 27 16.90 -21.05 -10.74
N PRO A 28 16.55 -20.33 -9.67
CA PRO A 28 17.24 -20.40 -8.39
C PRO A 28 17.09 -21.78 -7.74
N THR A 29 18.20 -22.40 -7.33
CA THR A 29 18.21 -23.72 -6.68
C THR A 29 17.45 -23.75 -5.35
N ALA A 30 17.40 -22.63 -4.64
CA ALA A 30 16.65 -22.48 -3.39
C ALA A 30 15.12 -22.47 -3.59
N ARG A 31 14.64 -22.21 -4.82
CA ARG A 31 13.21 -22.16 -5.17
C ARG A 31 12.97 -22.94 -6.48
N PRO A 32 13.03 -24.28 -6.42
CA PRO A 32 12.83 -25.11 -7.61
C PRO A 32 11.43 -24.87 -8.21
N GLY A 33 11.36 -24.73 -9.53
CA GLY A 33 10.13 -24.45 -10.27
C GLY A 33 9.82 -22.97 -10.52
N VAL A 34 10.59 -22.06 -9.93
CA VAL A 34 10.49 -20.61 -10.19
C VAL A 34 11.46 -20.21 -11.31
N LEU A 35 10.98 -19.34 -12.21
CA LEU A 35 11.82 -18.60 -13.16
C LEU A 35 11.83 -17.13 -12.77
N GLU A 36 13.03 -16.58 -12.61
CA GLU A 36 13.25 -15.16 -12.38
C GLU A 36 13.90 -14.55 -13.61
N ILE A 37 13.45 -13.35 -13.99
CA ILE A 37 14.01 -12.62 -15.13
C ILE A 37 14.74 -11.40 -14.58
N TYR A 38 15.99 -11.21 -14.98
CA TYR A 38 16.76 -10.00 -14.67
C TYR A 38 17.21 -9.34 -15.95
N VAL A 39 17.28 -8.01 -15.96
CA VAL A 39 17.78 -7.22 -17.09
C VAL A 39 18.91 -6.33 -16.60
N SER A 40 20.07 -6.38 -17.25
CA SER A 40 21.21 -5.52 -16.91
C SER A 40 21.14 -4.15 -17.57
N ASP A 41 21.81 -3.19 -16.97
CA ASP A 41 22.01 -1.88 -17.58
C ASP A 41 23.00 -1.92 -18.76
N ALA A 42 23.13 -0.78 -19.45
CA ALA A 42 24.03 -0.65 -20.59
C ALA A 42 25.52 -0.64 -20.22
N ALA A 43 25.86 -0.59 -18.93
CA ALA A 43 27.24 -0.57 -18.42
C ALA A 43 27.69 -1.94 -17.88
N GLY A 44 26.77 -2.88 -17.70
CA GLY A 44 27.05 -4.15 -17.02
C GLY A 44 27.36 -3.96 -15.54
N THR A 45 26.77 -2.95 -14.90
CA THR A 45 27.06 -2.62 -13.49
C THR A 45 25.93 -2.96 -12.53
N ALA A 46 24.70 -3.03 -13.03
CA ALA A 46 23.53 -3.37 -12.24
C ALA A 46 22.59 -4.29 -13.02
N VAL A 47 21.79 -5.05 -12.28
CA VAL A 47 20.63 -5.78 -12.80
C VAL A 47 19.36 -5.30 -12.11
N ARG A 48 18.28 -5.24 -12.87
CA ARG A 48 16.92 -5.08 -12.36
C ARG A 48 16.20 -6.41 -12.50
N LYS A 49 15.62 -6.89 -11.41
CA LYS A 49 14.72 -8.04 -11.43
C LYS A 49 13.37 -7.62 -12.02
N ALA A 50 12.87 -8.38 -12.99
CA ALA A 50 11.47 -8.30 -13.40
C ALA A 50 10.60 -8.71 -12.20
N ILE A 51 9.47 -8.02 -12.02
CA ILE A 51 8.61 -8.09 -10.83
C ILE A 51 8.51 -9.52 -10.28
N ASP A 52 8.83 -9.69 -9.00
CA ASP A 52 8.71 -10.97 -8.29
C ASP A 52 7.53 -10.97 -7.32
N GLU A 53 7.19 -12.16 -6.82
CA GLU A 53 6.07 -12.35 -5.90
C GLU A 53 6.20 -11.49 -4.63
N ALA A 54 7.42 -11.33 -4.10
CA ALA A 54 7.68 -10.49 -2.94
C ALA A 54 7.39 -9.00 -3.20
N THR A 55 7.72 -8.52 -4.40
CA THR A 55 7.39 -7.16 -4.85
C THR A 55 5.88 -7.00 -4.99
N VAL A 56 5.19 -7.98 -5.58
CA VAL A 56 3.71 -7.97 -5.68
C VAL A 56 3.08 -7.97 -4.29
N GLN A 57 3.55 -8.81 -3.37
CA GLN A 57 3.03 -8.85 -2.01
C GLN A 57 3.28 -7.53 -1.27
N THR A 58 4.46 -6.92 -1.45
CA THR A 58 4.75 -5.59 -0.88
C THR A 58 3.80 -4.52 -1.42
N MET A 59 3.48 -4.56 -2.72
CA MET A 59 2.51 -3.64 -3.32
C MET A 59 1.09 -3.87 -2.80
N ILE A 60 0.69 -5.14 -2.62
CA ILE A 60 -0.60 -5.50 -2.02
C ILE A 60 -0.66 -5.01 -0.57
N ASP A 61 0.36 -5.29 0.24
CA ASP A 61 0.42 -4.89 1.64
C ASP A 61 0.36 -3.36 1.76
N ALA A 62 1.08 -2.63 0.91
CA ALA A 62 1.01 -1.16 0.87
C ALA A 62 -0.40 -0.66 0.49
N ALA A 63 -1.05 -1.28 -0.50
CA ALA A 63 -2.40 -0.92 -0.92
C ALA A 63 -3.45 -1.25 0.17
N VAL A 64 -3.31 -2.41 0.84
CA VAL A 64 -4.18 -2.81 1.95
C VAL A 64 -3.97 -1.85 3.11
N GLN A 65 -2.74 -1.57 3.54
CA GLN A 65 -2.46 -0.63 4.63
C GLN A 65 -2.98 0.77 4.34
N ALA A 66 -2.85 1.24 3.10
CA ALA A 66 -3.43 2.52 2.67
C ALA A 66 -4.97 2.55 2.75
N GLY A 67 -5.64 1.39 2.57
CA GLY A 67 -7.09 1.25 2.69
C GLY A 67 -7.59 0.77 4.06
N SER A 68 -6.71 0.26 4.92
CA SER A 68 -7.04 -0.47 6.15
C SER A 68 -6.65 0.28 7.42
N GLY A 69 -6.64 1.61 7.41
CA GLY A 69 -6.33 2.46 8.58
C GLY A 69 -7.18 2.21 9.84
N GLY A 70 -8.09 1.23 9.79
CA GLY A 70 -8.93 0.82 10.90
C GLY A 70 -10.01 1.85 11.20
N LEU A 71 -10.75 1.59 12.28
CA LEU A 71 -11.60 2.59 12.89
C LEU A 71 -10.71 3.43 13.81
N LEU A 72 -10.53 4.71 13.49
CA LEU A 72 -9.89 5.66 14.39
C LEU A 72 -10.78 5.86 15.63
N ILE A 73 -10.19 6.10 16.78
CA ILE A 73 -10.93 6.42 18.01
C ILE A 73 -10.35 7.73 18.56
N VAL A 74 -11.21 8.72 18.78
CA VAL A 74 -10.83 10.04 19.31
C VAL A 74 -11.76 10.43 20.46
N ASP A 75 -11.25 11.27 21.35
CA ASP A 75 -11.97 11.65 22.57
C ASP A 75 -13.22 12.50 22.26
N ASP A 76 -13.10 13.48 21.37
CA ASP A 76 -14.19 14.43 21.09
C ASP A 76 -14.26 14.89 19.61
N ILE A 77 -15.27 15.72 19.34
CA ILE A 77 -15.53 16.29 18.00
C ILE A 77 -14.39 17.21 17.53
N ALA A 78 -13.75 17.95 18.44
CA ALA A 78 -12.65 18.83 18.07
C ALA A 78 -11.42 18.02 17.64
N ALA A 79 -11.12 16.91 18.33
CA ALA A 79 -10.06 15.99 17.96
C ALA A 79 -10.31 15.33 16.60
N ARG A 80 -11.58 14.98 16.29
CA ARG A 80 -11.97 14.51 14.95
C ARG A 80 -11.69 15.56 13.87
N ASP A 81 -12.03 16.81 14.14
CA ASP A 81 -11.92 17.89 13.16
C ASP A 81 -10.47 18.33 12.88
N LEU A 82 -9.52 17.89 13.72
CA LEU A 82 -8.07 18.03 13.49
C LEU A 82 -7.47 16.91 12.62
N LEU A 83 -8.22 15.84 12.32
CA LEU A 83 -7.72 14.76 11.48
C LEU A 83 -7.53 15.23 10.03
N ALA A 84 -6.59 14.60 9.33
CA ALA A 84 -6.41 14.72 7.88
C ALA A 84 -6.94 13.45 7.18
N PRO A 85 -8.27 13.29 7.04
CA PRO A 85 -8.85 12.05 6.54
C PRO A 85 -8.72 11.88 5.02
N ALA A 86 -8.56 10.63 4.59
CA ALA A 86 -8.78 10.21 3.20
C ALA A 86 -10.22 9.71 3.00
N ASN A 87 -10.71 9.63 1.76
CA ASN A 87 -12.05 9.13 1.49
C ASN A 87 -12.29 7.74 2.12
N GLY A 88 -13.40 7.59 2.84
CA GLY A 88 -13.71 6.35 3.54
C GLY A 88 -13.04 6.19 4.91
N THR A 89 -12.31 7.19 5.42
CA THR A 89 -11.79 7.16 6.80
C THR A 89 -12.94 7.00 7.80
N HIS A 90 -12.91 5.97 8.64
CA HIS A 90 -13.87 5.76 9.72
C HIS A 90 -13.31 6.26 11.05
N VAL A 91 -14.15 6.93 11.85
CA VAL A 91 -13.79 7.39 13.20
C VAL A 91 -14.94 7.21 14.19
N LEU A 92 -14.64 6.65 15.35
CA LEU A 92 -15.47 6.67 16.54
C LEU A 92 -15.06 7.86 17.40
N VAL A 93 -16.01 8.75 17.67
CA VAL A 93 -15.85 9.85 18.62
C VAL A 93 -16.49 9.43 19.93
N VAL A 94 -15.72 9.39 21.02
CA VAL A 94 -16.19 8.92 22.33
C VAL A 94 -17.20 9.89 22.93
N ASP A 95 -16.87 11.18 22.97
CA ASP A 95 -17.78 12.27 23.33
C ASP A 95 -18.18 13.06 22.08
N ALA A 96 -19.31 12.67 21.50
CA ALA A 96 -19.87 13.34 20.33
C ALA A 96 -20.89 14.44 20.70
N SER A 97 -20.91 14.92 21.96
CA SER A 97 -21.91 15.89 22.45
C SER A 97 -21.92 17.24 21.72
N ALA A 98 -20.80 17.63 21.10
CA ALA A 98 -20.76 18.85 20.28
C ALA A 98 -21.46 18.69 18.91
N ASP A 99 -21.82 17.47 18.50
CA ASP A 99 -22.76 17.24 17.40
C ASP A 99 -24.19 17.28 17.96
N SER A 100 -24.93 18.35 17.66
CA SER A 100 -26.30 18.57 18.15
C SER A 100 -27.30 17.47 17.77
N THR A 101 -26.98 16.61 16.80
CA THR A 101 -27.80 15.48 16.39
C THR A 101 -27.49 14.19 17.18
N VAL A 102 -26.51 14.24 18.09
CA VAL A 102 -26.15 13.22 19.09
C VAL A 102 -26.64 13.68 20.46
N THR A 103 -27.65 12.97 20.99
CA THR A 103 -28.32 13.37 22.24
C THR A 103 -27.44 13.12 23.47
N SER A 104 -26.66 12.04 23.47
CA SER A 104 -25.64 11.75 24.48
C SER A 104 -24.71 10.62 23.99
N GLY A 105 -23.44 10.64 24.39
CA GLY A 105 -22.49 9.57 24.15
C GLY A 105 -21.73 9.66 22.83
N SER A 106 -21.39 8.49 22.29
CA SER A 106 -20.46 8.35 21.17
C SER A 106 -21.15 8.32 19.80
N ALA A 107 -20.42 8.67 18.75
CA ALA A 107 -20.91 8.54 17.37
C ALA A 107 -19.80 8.09 16.42
N THR A 108 -20.19 7.36 15.38
CA THR A 108 -19.27 6.95 14.31
C THR A 108 -19.52 7.79 13.07
N TYR A 109 -18.44 8.26 12.47
CA TYR A 109 -18.43 9.07 11.26
C TYR A 109 -17.57 8.41 10.19
N VAL A 110 -17.89 8.70 8.92
CA VAL A 110 -17.07 8.36 7.76
C VAL A 110 -16.76 9.61 6.95
N TRP A 111 -15.52 9.79 6.51
CA TRP A 111 -15.16 10.93 5.66
C TRP A 111 -15.60 10.70 4.22
N ARG A 112 -16.32 11.68 3.65
CA ARG A 112 -16.63 11.74 2.22
C ARG A 112 -15.81 12.86 1.59
N GLU A 113 -14.82 12.49 0.81
CA GLU A 113 -13.91 13.44 0.15
C GLU A 113 -14.63 14.29 -0.90
N ALA A 114 -15.59 13.71 -1.64
CA ALA A 114 -16.34 14.42 -2.68
C ALA A 114 -17.11 15.66 -2.17
N THR A 115 -17.43 15.72 -0.88
CA THR A 115 -18.09 16.87 -0.25
C THR A 115 -17.27 17.50 0.87
N SER A 116 -16.04 17.04 1.08
CA SER A 116 -15.18 17.41 2.22
C SER A 116 -15.93 17.44 3.54
N ALA A 117 -16.68 16.37 3.84
CA ALA A 117 -17.54 16.34 5.02
C ALA A 117 -17.53 14.99 5.73
N TRP A 118 -17.61 15.05 7.06
CA TRP A 118 -17.91 13.90 7.90
C TRP A 118 -19.39 13.52 7.80
N ILE A 119 -19.66 12.28 7.42
CA ILE A 119 -21.01 11.72 7.39
C ILE A 119 -21.18 10.87 8.65
N LYS A 120 -22.15 11.24 9.49
CA LYS A 120 -22.50 10.40 10.64
C LYS A 120 -23.24 9.15 10.18
N ILE A 121 -22.74 7.99 10.56
CA ILE A 121 -23.30 6.68 10.15
C ILE A 121 -23.96 5.94 11.31
N SER A 122 -23.58 6.24 12.55
CA SER A 122 -24.23 5.71 13.73
C SER A 122 -24.10 6.68 14.91
N LYS A 123 -25.02 6.57 15.87
CA LYS A 123 -24.88 7.15 17.20
C LYS A 123 -25.20 6.08 18.23
N LEU A 124 -24.41 6.05 19.31
CA LEU A 124 -24.77 5.30 20.51
C LEU A 124 -25.58 6.19 21.42
N ARG A 125 -26.57 5.63 22.11
CA ARG A 125 -27.25 6.32 23.21
C ARG A 125 -26.72 5.73 24.50
N ALA A 126 -26.21 6.57 25.40
CA ALA A 126 -25.89 6.11 26.75
C ALA A 126 -27.19 5.68 27.45
N TRP A 127 -27.21 4.49 28.04
CA TRP A 127 -28.32 4.06 28.90
C TRP A 127 -28.21 4.82 30.22
N THR A 128 -29.23 5.61 30.54
CA THR A 128 -29.44 6.26 31.84
C THR A 128 -30.69 5.70 32.47
#